data_AF-A0A914FZ80-F1
#
_entry.id   AF-A0A914FZ80-F1
#
_cell.length_a   1.000
_cell.length_b   1.000
_cell.length_c   1.000
_cell.angle_alpha   90.00
_cell.angle_beta   90.00
_cell.angle_gamma   90.00
#
_symmetry.space_group_name_H-M   'P 1'
#
loop_
_entity.id
_entity.type
_entity.pdbx_description
1 polymer ?
#
loop_
_entity_poly.entity_id
_entity_poly.type
_entity_poly.pdbx_seq_one_letter_code
_entity_poly.pdbx_strand_id
1 'polypeptide(L)' 'MHSVYHGDSGGPLMKIYKNRFYQVGITSWGSPLSDDKINDHSDFEDIFTFIPTYCNWIAETTNGEVKCE' A
#
# COMPACT_ATOMS: atom_id res chain seq x y z
N MET A 1 2.38 -2.55 -14.01
CA MET A 1 2.24 -2.56 -12.54
C MET A 1 2.86 -3.86 -12.09
N HIS A 2 3.96 -3.82 -11.35
CA HIS A 2 4.51 -5.03 -10.73
C HIS A 2 3.59 -5.38 -9.55
N SER A 3 3.22 -6.65 -9.44
CA SER A 3 2.47 -7.17 -8.28
C SER A 3 3.34 -7.16 -7.03
N VAL A 4 2.71 -7.15 -5.86
CA VAL A 4 3.39 -7.25 -4.57
C VAL A 4 3.96 -8.66 -4.40
N TYR A 5 5.22 -8.74 -3.96
CA TYR A 5 5.87 -10.01 -3.65
C TYR A 5 6.53 -10.03 -2.26
N HIS A 6 7.15 -11.16 -1.93
CA HIS A 6 7.95 -11.29 -0.72
C HIS A 6 9.05 -10.23 -0.69
N GLY A 7 9.06 -9.43 0.38
CA GLY A 7 10.00 -8.31 0.56
C GLY A 7 9.38 -6.94 0.31
N ASP A 8 8.22 -6.87 -0.36
CA ASP A 8 7.53 -5.59 -0.60
C ASP A 8 6.63 -5.16 0.57
N SER A 9 6.34 -6.06 1.51
CA SER A 9 5.57 -5.76 2.72
C SER A 9 6.15 -4.55 3.47
N GLY A 10 5.28 -3.60 3.83
CA GLY A 10 5.69 -2.32 4.43
C GLY A 10 5.98 -1.20 3.42
N GLY A 11 6.12 -1.52 2.13
CA GLY A 11 6.33 -0.54 1.07
C GLY A 11 5.11 0.37 0.84
N PRO A 12 5.31 1.61 0.36
CA PRO A 12 4.22 2.59 0.21
C PRO A 12 3.40 2.39 -1.07
N LEU A 13 2.07 2.46 -0.95
CA LEU A 13 1.19 2.70 -2.10
C LEU A 13 1.03 4.22 -2.28
N MET A 14 1.56 4.74 -3.39
CA MET A 14 1.60 6.17 -3.67
C MET A 14 0.55 6.59 -4.71
N LYS A 15 -0.14 7.70 -4.44
CA LYS A 15 -1.06 8.36 -5.37
C LYS A 15 -0.52 9.73 -5.74
N ILE A 16 -0.52 10.07 -7.03
CA ILE A 16 -0.25 11.43 -7.49
C ILE A 16 -1.54 12.24 -7.44
N TYR A 17 -1.52 13.37 -6.73
CA TYR A 17 -2.58 14.36 -6.72
C TYR A 17 -1.98 15.76 -6.77
N LYS A 18 -2.46 16.61 -7.67
CA LYS A 18 -1.94 17.98 -7.88
C LYS A 18 -0.40 18.03 -7.97
N ASN A 19 0.19 17.11 -8.75
CA ASN A 19 1.64 17.02 -8.97
C ASN A 19 2.48 16.72 -7.70
N ARG A 20 1.87 16.16 -6.66
CA ARG A 20 2.51 15.70 -5.43
C ARG A 20 2.17 14.23 -5.17
N PHE A 21 3.13 13.48 -4.63
CA PHE A 21 2.89 12.11 -4.19
C PHE A 21 2.34 12.08 -2.76
N TYR A 22 1.30 11.29 -2.57
CA TYR A 22 0.67 11.01 -1.29
C TYR A 22 0.72 9.51 -1.03
N GLN A 23 1.17 9.11 0.16
CA GLN A 23 1.08 7.72 0.57
C GLN A 23 -0.36 7.45 1.04
N VAL A 24 -1.06 6.58 0.34
CA VAL A 24 -2.47 6.24 0.62
C VAL A 24 -2.64 4.83 1.17
N GLY A 25 -1.60 4.00 1.06
CA GLY A 25 -1.59 2.67 1.64
C GLY A 25 -0.21 2.15 2.00
N ILE A 26 -0.20 1.03 2.72
CA ILE A 26 1.00 0.26 3.05
C ILE A 26 0.78 -1.16 2.53
N THR A 27 1.75 -1.68 1.80
CA THR A 27 1.74 -3.04 1.27
C THR A 27 1.58 -4.04 2.40
N SER A 28 0.51 -4.83 2.36
CA SER A 28 0.20 -5.82 3.39
C SER A 28 0.57 -7.22 2.89
N TRP A 29 -0.20 -7.75 1.95
CA TRP A 29 -0.01 -9.05 1.36
C TRP A 29 -0.56 -9.08 -0.06
N GLY A 30 -0.03 -9.98 -0.89
CA GLY A 30 -0.57 -10.30 -2.20
C GLY A 30 -0.88 -11.79 -2.27
N SER A 31 -1.71 -12.19 -3.22
CA SER A 31 -1.99 -13.61 -3.45
C SER A 31 -0.70 -14.36 -3.82
N PRO A 32 -0.41 -15.53 -3.22
CA PRO A 32 0.77 -16.30 -3.59
C PRO A 32 0.66 -16.70 -5.06
N LEU A 33 1.70 -16.38 -5.85
CA LEU A 33 1.88 -17.00 -7.16
C LEU A 33 2.02 -18.51 -6.92
N SER A 34 1.02 -19.30 -7.30
CA SER A 34 1.30 -20.70 -7.62
C SER A 34 2.08 -20.71 -8.93
N ASP A 35 3.11 -21.55 -9.04
CA ASP A 35 3.98 -21.63 -10.24
C ASP A 35 3.17 -21.82 -11.54
N ASP A 36 1.97 -22.40 -11.45
CA ASP A 36 1.05 -22.63 -12.56
C ASP A 36 0.24 -21.39 -13.01
N LYS A 37 0.26 -20.29 -12.26
CA LYS A 37 -0.54 -19.08 -12.52
C LYS A 37 0.27 -17.82 -12.82
N ILE A 38 1.58 -17.92 -13.04
CA ILE A 38 2.44 -16.77 -13.39
C ILE A 38 1.92 -15.99 -14.63
N ASN A 39 1.23 -16.67 -15.56
CA ASN A 39 0.66 -16.06 -16.76
C ASN A 39 -0.83 -15.68 -16.62
N ASP A 40 -1.48 -16.05 -15.51
CA ASP A 40 -2.90 -15.84 -15.26
C ASP A 40 -3.10 -14.68 -14.28
N HIS A 41 -3.00 -13.45 -14.79
CA HIS A 41 -3.09 -12.24 -13.99
C HIS A 41 -4.51 -11.91 -13.47
N SER A 42 -5.52 -12.76 -13.72
CA SER A 42 -6.92 -12.41 -13.44
C SER A 42 -7.28 -12.38 -11.95
N ASP A 43 -6.51 -13.05 -11.09
CA ASP A 43 -6.88 -13.30 -9.69
C ASP A 43 -5.86 -12.75 -8.67
N PHE A 44 -4.89 -11.92 -9.09
CA PHE A 44 -3.92 -11.33 -8.15
C PHE A 44 -4.44 -10.01 -7.59
N GLU A 45 -4.96 -10.06 -6.37
CA GLU A 45 -5.28 -8.87 -5.60
C GLU A 45 -4.11 -8.54 -4.66
N ASP A 46 -3.46 -7.41 -4.92
CA ASP A 46 -2.53 -6.80 -3.97
C ASP A 46 -3.35 -6.06 -2.91
N ILE A 47 -3.20 -6.47 -1.65
CA ILE A 47 -3.94 -5.91 -0.52
C ILE A 47 -3.07 -4.95 0.27
N PHE A 48 -3.62 -3.77 0.52
CA PHE A 48 -2.95 -2.66 1.20
C PHE A 48 -3.72 -2.25 2.46
N THR A 49 -2.97 -1.92 3.52
CA THR A 49 -3.54 -1.19 4.66
C THR A 49 -3.92 0.21 4.22
N PHE A 50 -5.17 0.62 4.43
CA PHE A 50 -5.66 1.95 4.06
C PHE A 50 -5.25 3.00 5.10
N ILE A 51 -4.28 3.87 4.76
CA ILE A 51 -3.70 4.85 5.69
C ILE A 51 -4.72 5.80 6.31
N PRO A 52 -5.73 6.33 5.59
CA PRO A 52 -6.68 7.27 6.16
C PRO A 52 -7.42 6.76 7.41
N THR A 53 -7.62 5.44 7.54
CA THR A 53 -8.22 4.84 8.74
C THR A 53 -7.37 5.05 10.00
N TYR A 54 -6.05 5.20 9.85
CA TYR A 54 -5.08 5.30 10.94
C TYR A 54 -4.59 6.72 11.20
N CYS A 55 -5.18 7.73 10.54
CA CYS A 55 -4.72 9.11 10.60
C CYS A 55 -4.54 9.67 12.01
N ASN A 56 -5.48 9.41 12.93
CA ASN A 56 -5.37 9.88 14.31
C ASN A 56 -4.15 9.28 15.01
N TRP A 57 -3.96 7.96 14.91
CA TRP A 57 -2.81 7.27 15.50
C TRP A 57 -1.48 7.77 14.91
N ILE A 58 -1.43 7.99 13.59
CA ILE A 58 -0.22 8.50 12.91
C ILE A 58 0.08 9.92 13.39
N ALA A 59 -0.93 10.80 13.45
CA ALA A 59 -0.75 12.18 13.91
C ALA A 59 -0.29 12.22 15.38
N GLU A 60 -0.90 11.44 16.26
CA GLU A 60 -0.50 11.33 17.67
C GLU A 60 0.93 10.81 17.82
N THR A 61 1.28 9.73 17.12
CA THR A 61 2.61 9.10 17.19
C THR A 61 3.72 10.00 16.64
N THR A 62 3.39 10.89 15.72
CA THR A 62 4.33 11.84 15.10
C THR A 62 4.27 13.24 15.74
N ASN A 63 3.59 13.41 16.88
CA ASN A 63 3.41 14.71 17.53
C ASN A 63 2.84 15.80 16.59
N GLY A 64 1.96 15.41 15.68
CA GLY A 64 1.30 16.29 14.71
C GLY A 64 2.14 16.67 13.48
N GLU A 65 3.29 16.04 13.26
CA GLU A 65 4.11 16.27 12.05
C GLU A 65 3.37 15.86 10.78
N VAL A 66 2.67 14.71 10.82
CA VAL A 66 1.83 14.25 9.72
C VAL A 66 0.42 14.81 9.86
N LYS A 67 -0.02 15.55 8.83
CA LYS A 67 -1.39 16.07 8.72
C LYS A 67 -2.15 15.30 7.65
N CYS A 68 -3.29 14.73 8.02
CA CYS A 68 -4.22 14.10 7.10
C CYS A 68 -5.25 15.13 6.61
N GLU A 69 -4.86 15.90 5.59
CA GLU A 69 -5.67 16.95 4.94
C GLU A 69 -5.86 16.68 3.44
#